data_AF-A0A0F5PHG5-F1
#
_entry.id   AF-A0A0F5PHG5-F1
#
_cell.length_a   1.000
_cell.length_b   1.000
_cell.length_c   1.000
_cell.angle_alpha   90.00
_cell.angle_beta   90.00
_cell.angle_gamma   90.00
#
_symmetry.space_group_name_H-M   'P 1'
#
loop_
_entity.id
_entity.type
_entity.pdbx_description
1 polymer ?
#
loop_
_entity_poly.entity_id
_entity_poly.type
_entity_poly.pdbx_seq_one_letter_code
_entity_poly.pdbx_strand_id
1 'polypeptide(L)'
;MTAYQPSVGRCRQVREIDALMRALGNLRHWGDTTATRCAYSGDQGCRLYATAAQLREEAWADSLDAAYRLFEIDAIHHAWIEMNGRSA
;
A
#
# COMPACT_ATOMS: atom_id res chain seq x y z
N MET A 1 10.54 30.64 -26.48
CA MET A 1 10.88 30.18 -25.12
C MET A 1 9.74 29.29 -24.64
N THR A 2 9.89 27.96 -24.76
CA THR A 2 8.95 26.98 -24.23
C THR A 2 9.21 26.80 -22.74
N ALA A 3 8.24 27.17 -21.91
CA ALA A 3 8.33 27.02 -20.46
C ALA A 3 8.45 25.54 -20.08
N TYR A 4 9.49 25.21 -19.32
CA TYR A 4 9.66 23.91 -18.68
C TYR A 4 8.57 23.79 -17.61
N GLN A 5 7.48 23.06 -17.89
CA GLN A 5 6.52 22.71 -16.85
C GLN A 5 7.18 21.64 -15.97
N PRO A 6 7.42 21.91 -14.68
CA PRO A 6 8.01 20.93 -13.79
C PRO A 6 6.96 19.85 -13.55
N SER A 7 7.14 18.69 -14.18
CA SER A 7 6.90 17.33 -13.69
C SER A 7 6.07 17.13 -12.40
N VAL A 8 4.89 17.74 -12.28
CA VAL A 8 3.98 17.57 -11.12
C VAL A 8 3.61 16.08 -10.96
N GLY A 9 3.52 15.35 -12.09
CA GLY A 9 3.30 13.90 -12.09
C GLY A 9 4.49 13.07 -11.59
N ARG A 10 5.74 13.51 -11.82
CA ARG A 10 6.94 12.77 -11.39
C ARG A 10 7.15 12.88 -9.88
N CYS A 11 6.79 14.03 -9.28
CA CYS A 11 6.79 14.21 -7.82
C CYS A 11 5.71 13.37 -7.13
N ARG A 12 4.54 13.20 -7.75
CA ARG A 12 3.47 12.31 -7.23
C ARG A 12 3.89 10.84 -7.30
N GLN A 13 4.35 10.38 -8.45
CA GLN A 13 4.80 8.98 -8.64
C GLN A 13 5.91 8.59 -7.67
N VAL A 14 6.91 9.46 -7.45
CA VAL A 14 7.98 9.20 -6.47
C VAL A 14 7.42 9.05 -5.06
N ARG A 15 6.47 9.91 -4.65
CA ARG A 15 5.82 9.80 -3.33
C ARG A 15 5.00 8.52 -3.17
N GLU A 16 4.29 8.09 -4.21
CA GLU A 16 3.51 6.84 -4.18
C GLU A 16 4.42 5.61 -4.16
N ILE A 17 5.56 5.63 -4.88
CA ILE A 17 6.59 4.58 -4.81
C ILE A 17 7.20 4.51 -3.41
N ASP A 18 7.54 5.66 -2.80
CA ASP A 18 8.08 5.70 -1.44
C ASP A 18 7.06 5.17 -0.41
N ALA A 19 5.78 5.53 -0.57
CA ALA A 19 4.70 5.03 0.26
C ALA A 19 4.55 3.51 0.15
N LEU A 20 4.57 2.97 -1.07
CA LEU A 20 4.51 1.54 -1.33
C LEU A 20 5.73 0.81 -0.74
N MET A 21 6.94 1.32 -0.95
CA MET A 21 8.17 0.76 -0.39
C MET A 21 8.11 0.71 1.15
N ARG A 22 7.61 1.77 1.79
CA ARG A 22 7.42 1.82 3.24
C ARG A 22 6.39 0.81 3.73
N ALA A 23 5.24 0.72 3.04
CA ALA A 23 4.19 -0.24 3.39
C ALA A 23 4.67 -1.69 3.28
N LEU A 24 5.38 -2.02 2.19
CA LEU A 24 6.01 -3.35 2.01
C LEU A 24 7.09 -3.63 3.05
N GLY A 25 7.88 -2.63 3.44
CA GLY A 25 8.85 -2.74 4.53
C GLY A 25 8.18 -3.05 5.87
N ASN A 26 7.10 -2.36 6.19
CA ASN A 26 6.30 -2.60 7.40
C ASN A 26 5.67 -4.01 7.38
N LEU A 27 5.11 -4.42 6.24
CA LEU A 27 4.50 -5.73 6.08
C LEU A 27 5.51 -6.86 6.33
N ARG A 28 6.72 -6.74 5.76
CA ARG A 28 7.80 -7.69 6.00
C ARG A 28 8.19 -7.73 7.48
N HIS A 29 8.39 -6.56 8.09
CA HIS A 29 8.77 -6.47 9.50
C HIS A 29 7.75 -7.14 10.43
N TRP A 30 6.45 -6.86 10.23
CA TRP A 30 5.40 -7.45 11.05
C TRP A 30 5.16 -8.92 10.72
N GLY A 31 5.39 -9.36 9.48
CA GLY A 31 5.43 -10.77 9.10
C GLY A 31 6.50 -11.55 9.86
N ASP A 32 7.74 -11.06 9.84
CA ASP A 32 8.88 -11.68 10.55
C ASP A 32 8.64 -11.69 12.07
N THR A 33 8.08 -10.60 12.61
CA THR A 33 7.73 -10.48 14.03
C THR A 33 6.64 -11.47 14.43
N THR A 34 5.62 -11.64 13.60
CA THR A 34 4.52 -12.60 13.83
C THR A 34 5.03 -14.04 13.79
N ALA A 35 5.87 -14.38 12.81
CA ALA A 35 6.49 -15.70 12.68
C ALA A 35 7.38 -16.04 13.89
N THR A 36 8.21 -15.09 14.32
CA THR A 36 9.07 -15.24 15.51
C THR A 36 8.26 -15.44 16.77
N ARG A 37 7.11 -14.74 16.87
CA ARG A 37 6.29 -14.74 18.09
C ARG A 37 5.27 -15.87 18.19
N CYS A 38 5.00 -16.57 17.09
CA CYS A 38 4.08 -17.71 17.05
C CYS A 38 4.49 -18.84 18.01
N ALA A 39 5.77 -18.94 18.36
CA ALA A 39 6.31 -19.99 19.23
C ALA A 39 6.27 -19.66 20.74
N TYR A 40 5.93 -18.42 21.14
CA TYR A 40 5.88 -18.07 22.56
C TYR A 40 4.58 -18.56 23.21
N SER A 41 4.70 -19.56 24.09
CA SER A 41 3.60 -19.98 24.97
C SER A 41 3.56 -19.10 26.23
N GLY A 42 2.53 -18.27 26.36
CA GLY A 42 2.27 -17.44 27.54
C GLY A 42 1.36 -16.26 27.20
N ASP A 43 0.60 -15.74 28.17
CA ASP A 43 -0.39 -14.66 27.93
C ASP A 43 0.25 -13.41 27.30
N GLN A 44 1.47 -13.05 27.74
CA GLN A 44 2.24 -11.97 27.11
C GLN A 44 2.65 -12.28 25.67
N GLY A 45 3.05 -13.53 25.38
CA GLY A 45 3.41 -13.98 24.03
C GLY A 45 2.21 -13.94 23.09
N CYS A 46 1.06 -14.42 23.54
CA CYS A 46 -0.21 -14.38 22.82
C CYS A 46 -0.64 -12.95 22.48
N ARG A 47 -0.54 -12.01 23.44
CA ARG A 47 -0.84 -10.59 23.20
C ARG A 47 0.11 -9.97 22.18
N LEU A 48 1.42 -10.20 22.33
CA LEU A 48 2.43 -9.68 21.41
C LEU A 48 2.31 -10.26 19.99
N TYR A 49 1.85 -11.50 19.86
CA TYR A 49 1.50 -12.12 18.58
C TYR A 49 0.25 -11.48 17.98
N ALA A 50 -0.83 -11.35 18.76
CA ALA A 50 -2.08 -10.74 18.29
C ALA A 50 -1.88 -9.31 17.79
N THR A 51 -1.10 -8.50 18.52
CA THR A 51 -0.74 -7.14 18.09
C THR A 51 0.10 -7.15 16.81
N ALA A 52 1.09 -8.05 16.69
CA ALA A 52 1.91 -8.16 15.48
C ALA A 52 1.08 -8.60 14.26
N ALA A 53 0.14 -9.53 14.46
CA ALA A 53 -0.77 -9.98 13.42
C ALA A 53 -1.69 -8.86 12.95
N GLN A 54 -2.25 -8.06 13.87
CA GLN A 54 -3.05 -6.88 13.53
C GLN A 54 -2.25 -5.86 12.70
N LEU A 55 -1.05 -5.51 13.15
CA LEU A 55 -0.17 -4.56 12.45
C LEU A 55 0.26 -5.08 11.06
N ARG A 56 0.36 -6.40 10.89
CA ARG A 56 0.60 -7.04 9.60
C ARG A 56 -0.58 -6.85 8.64
N GLU A 57 -1.81 -7.04 9.12
CA GLU A 57 -3.02 -6.81 8.30
C GLU A 57 -3.18 -5.34 7.91
N GLU A 58 -2.91 -4.42 8.83
CA GLU A 58 -2.90 -2.97 8.55
C GLU A 58 -1.85 -2.62 7.47
N ALA A 59 -0.61 -3.12 7.63
CA ALA A 59 0.44 -2.91 6.63
C ALA A 59 0.12 -3.56 5.27
N TRP A 60 -0.61 -4.69 5.27
CA TRP A 60 -1.11 -5.32 4.05
C TRP A 60 -2.12 -4.41 3.34
N ALA A 61 -3.12 -3.89 4.07
CA ALA A 61 -4.10 -2.95 3.53
C ALA A 61 -3.44 -1.67 2.98
N ASP A 62 -2.50 -1.09 3.72
CA ASP A 62 -1.74 0.08 3.28
C ASP A 62 -0.92 -0.20 2.00
N SER A 63 -0.34 -1.40 1.88
CA SER A 63 0.42 -1.79 0.69
C SER A 63 -0.46 -1.94 -0.54
N LEU A 64 -1.68 -2.43 -0.36
CA LEU A 64 -2.67 -2.53 -1.43
C LEU A 64 -3.16 -1.16 -1.87
N ASP A 65 -3.56 -0.28 -0.94
CA ASP A 65 -3.99 1.08 -1.25
C ASP A 65 -2.89 1.88 -1.97
N ALA A 66 -1.64 1.80 -1.51
CA ALA A 66 -0.50 2.44 -2.18
C ALA A 66 -0.28 1.89 -3.60
N ALA A 67 -0.43 0.57 -3.80
CA ALA A 67 -0.34 -0.03 -5.14
C ALA A 67 -1.49 0.44 -6.04
N TYR A 68 -2.73 0.47 -5.53
CA TYR A 68 -3.89 0.98 -6.28
C TYR A 68 -3.70 2.42 -6.75
N ARG A 69 -3.19 3.29 -5.87
CA ARG A 69 -2.89 4.70 -6.19
C ARG A 69 -1.76 4.86 -7.19
N LEU A 70 -0.69 4.06 -7.06
CA LEU A 70 0.47 4.11 -7.95
C LEU A 70 0.13 3.63 -9.37
N PHE A 71 -0.64 2.55 -9.49
CA PHE A 71 -1.04 1.99 -10.79
C PHE A 71 -2.29 2.63 -11.38
N GLU A 72 -2.86 3.63 -10.70
CA GLU A 72 -4.05 4.38 -11.10
C GLU A 72 -5.19 3.48 -11.58
N ILE A 73 -5.37 2.32 -10.94
CA ILE A 73 -6.38 1.32 -11.35
C ILE A 73 -7.78 1.95 -11.35
N ASP A 74 -8.06 2.86 -10.42
CA ASP A 74 -9.31 3.62 -10.39
C ASP A 74 -9.42 4.62 -11.54
N ALA A 75 -8.32 5.23 -12.00
CA ALA A 75 -8.37 6.12 -13.16
C ALA A 75 -8.63 5.35 -14.45
N ILE A 76 -8.08 4.14 -14.58
CA ILE A 76 -8.37 3.22 -15.70
C ILE A 76 -9.84 2.77 -15.64
N HIS A 77 -10.34 2.42 -14.46
CA HIS A 77 -11.73 2.05 -14.25
C HIS A 77 -12.68 3.22 -14.55
N HIS A 78 -12.38 4.42 -14.04
CA HIS A 78 -13.16 5.63 -14.31
C HIS A 78 -13.13 6.01 -15.79
N ALA A 79 -11.97 5.96 -16.45
CA ALA A 79 -11.87 6.17 -17.90
C ALA A 79 -12.70 5.14 -18.69
N TRP A 80 -12.72 3.89 -18.24
CA TRP A 80 -13.54 2.84 -18.84
C TRP A 80 -15.05 3.07 -18.64
N ILE A 81 -15.48 3.48 -17.44
CA ILE A 81 -16.88 3.87 -17.19
C ILE A 81 -17.26 5.10 -18.03
N GLU A 82 -16.42 6.12 -18.10
CA GLU A 82 -16.67 7.33 -18.90
C GLU A 82 -16.75 7.03 -20.40
N MET A 83 -15.94 6.10 -20.90
CA MET A 83 -16.01 5.62 -22.28
C MET A 83 -17.28 4.80 -22.56
N ASN A 84 -17.71 3.94 -21.62
CA ASN A 84 -18.91 3.12 -21.78
C ASN A 84 -20.21 3.88 -21.51
N GLY A 85 -20.18 4.95 -20.72
CA GLY A 85 -21.30 5.88 -20.53
C GLY A 85 -21.53 6.83 -21.72
N ARG A 86 -20.63 6.81 -22.72
CA ARG A 86 -20.75 7.56 -24.00
C ARG A 86 -21.11 6.67 -25.19
N SER A 87 -21.51 5.42 -24.96
CA SER A 87 -21.96 4.53 -26.03
C SER A 87 -23.48 4.45 -26.05
N ALA A 88 -24.04 5.04 -27.13
CA ALA A 88 -25.44 5.12 -27.59
C ALA A 88 -26.32 6.21 -26.95
#